data_AF-A0A1G0QNZ3-F1
#
_entry.id   AF-A0A1G0QNZ3-F1
#
_cell.length_a   1.000
_cell.length_b   1.000
_cell.length_c   1.000
_cell.angle_alpha   90.00
_cell.angle_beta   90.00
_cell.angle_gamma   90.00
#
_symmetry.space_group_name_H-M   'P 1'
#
loop_
_entity.id
_entity.type
_entity.pdbx_description
1 polymer ?
#
loop_
_entity_poly.entity_id
_entity_poly.type
_entity_poly.pdbx_seq_one_letter_code
_entity_poly.pdbx_strand_id
1 'polypeptide(L)' 'MKKKNIDESRIIYSLNIEDIQTVAEENFVRKLNAAEIEKIIDPIVNRISWYDTIYDAIKDNLDIEELDYINA' A
#
# COMPACT_ATOMS: atom_id res chain seq x y z
N MET A 1 -21.54 22.74 -10.54
CA MET A 1 -21.05 21.64 -9.67
C MET A 1 -19.90 22.17 -8.84
N LYS A 2 -19.92 22.03 -7.50
CA LYS A 2 -18.78 22.44 -6.66
C LYS A 2 -17.63 21.45 -6.90
N LYS A 3 -16.45 21.94 -7.30
CA LYS A 3 -15.23 21.11 -7.33
C LYS A 3 -15.03 20.55 -5.92
N LYS A 4 -15.07 19.23 -5.79
CA LYS A 4 -14.65 18.56 -4.56
C LYS A 4 -13.13 18.64 -4.54
N ASN A 5 -12.57 19.50 -3.69
CA ASN A 5 -11.13 19.51 -3.48
C ASN A 5 -10.73 18.16 -2.90
N ILE A 6 -9.82 17.46 -3.57
CA ILE A 6 -9.22 16.24 -3.04
C ILE A 6 -8.17 16.67 -2.01
N ASP A 7 -8.22 16.08 -0.83
CA ASP A 7 -7.18 16.23 0.17
C ASP A 7 -5.99 15.37 -0.23
N GLU A 8 -4.89 16.02 -0.61
CA GLU A 8 -3.64 15.36 -1.03
C GLU A 8 -2.97 14.58 0.11
N SER A 9 -3.31 14.87 1.37
CA SER A 9 -2.80 14.16 2.55
C SER A 9 -3.63 12.94 2.94
N ARG A 10 -4.71 12.65 2.21
CA ARG A 10 -5.60 11.54 2.53
C ARG A 10 -4.90 10.19 2.36
N ILE A 11 -4.76 9.46 3.46
CA ILE A 11 -4.36 8.05 3.46
C ILE A 11 -5.54 7.19 2.97
N ILE A 12 -5.33 6.43 1.89
CA ILE A 12 -6.36 5.54 1.30
C ILE A 12 -6.20 4.10 1.83
N TYR A 13 -4.97 3.70 2.14
CA TYR A 13 -4.65 2.39 2.72
C TYR A 13 -3.47 2.54 3.68
N SER A 14 -3.52 1.86 4.81
CA SER A 14 -2.46 1.82 5.81
C SER A 14 -2.45 0.46 6.51
N LEU A 15 -1.26 -0.03 6.81
CA LEU A 15 -1.04 -1.12 7.76
C LEU A 15 -0.45 -0.55 9.05
N ASN A 16 -0.82 -1.14 10.18
CA ASN A 16 -0.33 -0.78 11.49
C ASN A 16 0.13 -2.03 12.29
N ILE A 17 0.61 -1.80 13.50
CA ILE A 17 1.11 -2.88 14.37
C ILE A 17 -0.03 -3.82 14.81
N GLU A 18 -1.25 -3.32 15.00
CA GLU A 18 -2.41 -4.14 15.34
C GLU A 18 -2.71 -5.14 14.22
N ASP A 19 -2.68 -4.72 12.95
CA ASP A 19 -2.88 -5.63 11.80
C ASP A 19 -1.85 -6.76 11.81
N ILE A 20 -0.59 -6.44 12.10
CA ILE A 20 0.49 -7.43 12.25
C ILE A 20 0.18 -8.40 13.40
N GLN A 21 -0.28 -7.89 14.54
CA GLN A 21 -0.61 -8.72 15.70
C GLN A 21 -1.84 -9.60 15.46
N THR A 22 -2.87 -9.11 14.77
CA THR A 22 -4.04 -9.91 14.39
C THR A 22 -3.61 -11.11 13.57
N VAL A 23 -2.78 -10.91 12.53
CA VAL A 23 -2.25 -12.02 11.74
C VAL A 23 -1.41 -12.98 12.59
N ALA A 24 -0.60 -12.46 13.50
CA ALA A 24 0.22 -13.27 14.40
C ALA A 24 -0.61 -14.14 15.35
N GLU A 25 -1.66 -13.56 15.95
CA GLU A 25 -2.54 -14.26 16.88
C GLU A 25 -3.40 -15.30 16.18
N GLU A 26 -3.99 -14.96 15.04
CA GLU A 26 -4.89 -15.85 14.30
C GLU A 26 -4.15 -17.04 13.67
N ASN A 27 -2.92 -16.84 13.19
CA ASN A 27 -2.19 -17.87 12.42
C ASN A 27 -1.08 -18.56 13.22
N PHE A 28 -0.56 -17.94 14.28
CA PHE A 28 0.57 -18.44 15.06
C PHE A 28 0.30 -18.51 16.57
N VAL A 29 -0.94 -18.19 17.00
CA VAL A 29 -1.42 -18.32 18.39
C VAL A 29 -0.54 -17.59 19.42
N ARG A 30 0.11 -16.49 18.99
CA ARG A 30 0.91 -15.64 19.87
C ARG A 30 1.05 -14.23 19.32
N LYS A 31 1.34 -13.28 20.21
CA LYS A 31 1.82 -11.95 19.83
C LYS A 31 3.31 -11.97 19.45
N LEU A 32 3.68 -11.06 18.56
CA LEU A 32 5.07 -10.73 18.27
C LEU A 32 5.59 -9.69 19.27
N ASN A 33 6.85 -9.81 19.65
CA ASN A 33 7.52 -8.75 20.42
C ASN A 33 8.06 -7.65 19.47
N ALA A 34 8.50 -6.53 20.05
CA ALA A 34 8.99 -5.38 19.27
C ALA A 34 10.14 -5.75 18.32
N ALA A 35 11.11 -6.54 18.78
CA ALA A 35 12.25 -6.93 17.94
C ALA A 35 11.86 -7.88 16.79
N GLU A 36 10.78 -8.64 16.93
CA GLU A 36 10.22 -9.45 15.85
C GLU A 36 9.46 -8.59 14.84
N ILE A 37 8.67 -7.62 15.32
CA ILE A 37 7.95 -6.68 14.47
C ILE A 37 8.91 -5.88 13.59
N GLU A 38 9.95 -5.30 14.17
CA GLU A 38 10.96 -4.51 13.42
C GLU A 38 11.62 -5.33 12.31
N LYS A 39 11.83 -6.64 12.51
CA LYS A 39 12.44 -7.52 11.50
C LYS A 39 11.53 -7.81 10.30
N ILE A 40 10.23 -7.62 10.43
CA ILE A 40 9.26 -7.98 9.39
C ILE A 40 8.63 -6.78 8.69
N ILE A 41 8.78 -5.55 9.21
CA ILE A 41 8.26 -4.33 8.57
C ILE A 41 8.81 -4.20 7.14
N ASP A 42 10.14 -4.22 6.96
CA ASP A 42 10.75 -4.08 5.63
C ASP A 42 10.30 -5.20 4.66
N PRO A 43 10.31 -6.49 5.05
CA PRO A 43 9.73 -7.55 4.24
C PRO A 43 8.25 -7.36 3.86
N ILE A 44 7.42 -6.78 4.73
CA ILE A 44 6.01 -6.49 4.43
C ILE A 44 5.92 -5.37 3.39
N VAL A 45 6.59 -4.24 3.64
CA VAL A 45 6.54 -3.06 2.75
C VAL A 45 7.06 -3.41 1.36
N ASN A 46 8.13 -4.19 1.26
CA ASN A 46 8.70 -4.61 -0.03
C ASN A 46 7.79 -5.55 -0.85
N ARG A 47 6.79 -6.17 -0.22
CA ARG A 47 5.78 -6.99 -0.93
C ARG A 47 4.59 -6.17 -1.43
N ILE A 48 4.40 -4.97 -0.89
CA ILE A 48 3.33 -4.06 -1.30
C ILE A 48 3.91 -3.14 -2.37
N SER A 49 3.79 -3.54 -3.63
CA SER A 49 4.14 -2.65 -4.75
C SER A 49 3.05 -1.59 -4.94
N TRP A 50 3.05 -0.60 -4.04
CA TRP A 50 2.03 0.45 -4.00
C TRP A 50 2.03 1.27 -5.30
N TYR A 51 3.20 1.48 -5.89
CA TYR A 51 3.33 2.23 -7.14
C TYR A 51 2.66 1.48 -8.28
N ASP A 52 3.02 0.21 -8.48
CA ASP A 52 2.44 -0.62 -9.54
C ASP A 52 0.92 -0.76 -9.35
N THR A 53 0.48 -0.97 -8.11
CA THR A 53 -0.96 -1.06 -7.80
C THR A 53 -1.72 0.23 -8.17
N ILE A 54 -1.13 1.40 -7.92
CA ILE A 54 -1.73 2.68 -8.31
C ILE A 54 -1.69 2.85 -9.83
N TYR A 55 -0.57 2.51 -10.47
CA TYR A 55 -0.41 2.58 -11.92
C TYR A 55 -1.46 1.70 -12.63
N ASP A 56 -1.61 0.43 -12.22
CA ASP A 56 -2.58 -0.50 -12.78
C ASP A 56 -4.01 0.00 -12.54
N ALA A 57 -4.32 0.51 -11.34
CA ALA A 57 -5.63 1.08 -11.06
C ALA A 57 -5.95 2.30 -11.95
N ILE A 58 -4.96 3.14 -12.24
CA ILE A 58 -5.11 4.25 -13.19
C ILE A 58 -5.36 3.71 -14.59
N LYS A 59 -4.50 2.80 -15.08
CA LYS A 59 -4.55 2.23 -16.42
C LYS A 59 -5.85 1.49 -16.71
N ASP A 60 -6.34 0.71 -15.73
CA ASP A 60 -7.51 -0.15 -15.92
C ASP A 60 -8.85 0.60 -15.76
N ASN A 61 -8.85 1.73 -15.04
CA ASN A 61 -10.10 2.40 -14.67
C ASN A 61 -10.25 3.82 -15.25
N LEU A 62 -9.17 4.41 -15.78
CA LEU A 62 -9.17 5.76 -16.33
C LEU A 62 -8.67 5.73 -17.78
N ASP A 63 -9.35 6.49 -18.64
CA ASP A 63 -8.94 6.68 -20.03
C ASP A 63 -7.87 7.79 -20.10
N ILE A 64 -6.62 7.41 -19.84
CA ILE A 64 -5.45 8.31 -19.81
C ILE A 64 -4.41 7.79 -20.81
N GLU A 65 -3.91 8.67 -21.68
CA GLU A 65 -2.82 8.35 -22.59
C GLU A 65 -1.54 8.00 -21.81
N GLU A 66 -0.99 6.82 -22.08
CA GLU A 66 0.28 6.40 -21.51
C GLU A 66 1.41 7.23 -22.15
N LEU A 67 2.36 7.70 -21.33
CA LEU A 67 3.55 8.36 -21.87
C LEU A 67 4.42 7.29 -22.53
N ASP A 68 4.19 7.05 -23.82
CA ASP A 68 5.12 6.31 -24.66
C ASP A 68 6.46 7.05 -24.61
N TYR A 69 7.47 6.43 -23.99
CA TYR A 69 8.85 6.90 -24.10
C TYR A 69 9.20 6.91 -25.58
N ILE A 70 9.14 8.10 -26.19
CA ILE A 70 9.65 8.35 -27.53
C ILE A 70 11.08 7.82 -27.54
N ASN A 71 11.30 6.74 -28.30
CA ASN A 71 12.61 6.13 -28.49
C ASN A 71 13.61 7.22 -28.86
N ALA A 72 14.60 7.43 -27.97
CA ALA A 72 15.79 8.23 -28.23
C ALA A 72 16.69 7.53 -29.25
#